data_AF-A0A1G3AA78-F1
#
_entry.id   AF-A0A1G3AA78-F1
#
_cell.length_a   1.000
_cell.length_b   1.000
_cell.length_c   1.000
_cell.angle_alpha   90.00
_cell.angle_beta   90.00
_cell.angle_gamma   90.00
#
_symmetry.space_group_name_H-M   'P 1'
#
loop_
_entity.id
_entity.type
_entity.pdbx_description
1 polymer ?
#
loop_
_entity_poly.entity_id
_entity_poly.type
_entity_poly.pdbx_seq_one_letter_code
_entity_poly.pdbx_strand_id
1 'polypeptide(L)'
;MLMSLPESHEDRICPECGAALPANVKHCWLCQAQTDPIADAAAPSSPFAEHRAAYQFSLSSLMLTITLVAVLLGVFRIAAGLGIVLTILVTPAFLRTCITTARRKARGQPVSLGAKLRLFASTFGIAVGSVIIVVAAVVAAVSTYCGIVLLGDTHFREMAGPAFLVVLGALGAITIVVAIFTACWRLSRRRGGGASNGSRAQE
;
A
#
# COMPACT_ATOMS: atom_id res chain seq x y z
N MET A 1 40.35 -31.84 -13.12
CA MET A 1 39.09 -31.07 -13.04
C MET A 1 38.54 -31.22 -11.62
N LEU A 2 38.82 -30.26 -10.74
CA LEU A 2 38.25 -30.20 -9.41
C LEU A 2 36.89 -29.49 -9.53
N MET A 3 35.80 -30.22 -9.29
CA MET A 3 34.46 -29.67 -9.07
C MET A 3 34.47 -28.98 -7.69
N SER A 4 34.44 -27.66 -7.68
CA SER A 4 34.20 -26.84 -6.49
C SER A 4 32.80 -27.14 -5.95
N LEU A 5 32.70 -27.68 -4.75
CA LEU A 5 31.45 -27.81 -4.00
C LEU A 5 30.86 -26.40 -3.77
N PRO A 6 29.55 -26.20 -3.98
CA PRO A 6 28.91 -24.91 -3.72
C PRO A 6 29.01 -24.60 -2.22
N GLU A 7 29.63 -23.47 -1.88
CA GLU A 7 29.59 -22.94 -0.52
C GLU A 7 28.11 -22.85 -0.08
N SER A 8 27.80 -23.46 1.06
CA SER A 8 26.48 -23.34 1.68
C SER A 8 26.29 -21.90 2.08
N HIS A 9 25.67 -21.11 1.20
CA HIS A 9 25.21 -19.77 1.52
C HIS A 9 24.27 -19.88 2.72
N GLU A 10 24.75 -19.42 3.87
CA GLU A 10 23.98 -19.40 5.10
C GLU A 10 22.84 -18.39 4.92
N ASP A 11 21.65 -18.93 4.65
CA ASP A 11 20.44 -18.13 4.47
C ASP A 11 20.13 -17.38 5.75
N ARG A 12 20.12 -16.06 5.67
CA ARG A 12 19.77 -15.19 6.80
C ARG A 12 18.27 -14.94 6.79
N ILE A 13 17.64 -14.88 7.95
CA ILE A 13 16.22 -14.52 8.03
C ILE A 13 16.09 -13.02 8.25
N CYS A 14 15.21 -12.38 7.48
CA CYS A 14 14.89 -10.97 7.68
C CYS A 14 14.30 -10.76 9.08
N PRO A 15 14.91 -9.91 9.93
CA PRO A 15 14.34 -9.64 11.26
C PRO A 15 12.97 -8.93 11.17
N GLU A 16 12.63 -8.35 10.01
CA GLU A 16 11.44 -7.51 9.82
C GLU A 16 10.23 -8.23 9.22
N CYS A 17 10.45 -9.35 8.53
CA CYS A 17 9.36 -10.08 7.86
C CYS A 17 9.50 -11.60 7.87
N GLY A 18 10.61 -12.14 8.39
CA GLY A 18 10.86 -13.57 8.40
C GLY A 18 11.21 -14.17 7.02
N ALA A 19 11.31 -13.37 5.96
CA ALA A 19 11.72 -13.87 4.65
C ALA A 19 13.19 -14.30 4.67
N ALA A 20 13.53 -15.39 3.96
CA ALA A 20 14.92 -15.76 3.73
C ALA A 20 15.61 -14.71 2.84
N LEU A 21 16.81 -14.30 3.21
CA LEU A 21 17.70 -13.40 2.48
C LEU A 21 19.02 -14.09 2.17
N PRO A 22 19.55 -13.92 0.94
CA PRO A 22 20.93 -14.24 0.65
C PRO A 22 21.87 -13.34 1.45
N ALA A 23 23.02 -13.88 1.88
CA ALA A 23 23.96 -13.23 2.80
C ALA A 23 24.45 -11.83 2.38
N ASN A 24 24.41 -11.50 1.08
CA ASN A 24 24.94 -10.25 0.51
C ASN A 24 23.88 -9.24 0.06
N VAL A 25 22.61 -9.44 0.39
CA VAL A 25 21.57 -8.48 -0.02
C VAL A 25 21.42 -7.38 1.03
N LYS A 26 21.61 -6.12 0.62
CA LYS A 26 21.50 -4.94 1.50
C LYS A 26 20.04 -4.60 1.88
N HIS A 27 19.07 -5.12 1.14
CA HIS A 27 17.66 -4.79 1.27
C HIS A 27 16.82 -6.07 1.14
N CYS A 28 15.86 -6.30 2.04
CA CYS A 28 14.97 -7.44 1.91
C CYS A 28 14.11 -7.35 0.64
N TRP A 29 14.09 -8.39 -0.18
CA TRP A 29 13.31 -8.43 -1.42
C TRP A 29 11.79 -8.33 -1.18
N LEU A 30 11.31 -8.76 0.00
CA LEU A 30 9.89 -8.75 0.34
C LEU A 30 9.46 -7.43 1.01
N CYS A 31 10.18 -7.02 2.06
CA CYS A 31 9.78 -5.86 2.86
C CYS A 31 10.55 -4.57 2.54
N GLN A 32 11.60 -4.67 1.72
CA GLN A 32 12.55 -3.59 1.39
C GLN A 32 13.21 -2.92 2.61
N ALA A 33 13.22 -3.60 3.76
CA ALA A 33 14.01 -3.13 4.91
C ALA A 33 15.49 -3.27 4.60
N GLN A 34 16.26 -2.23 4.93
CA GLN A 34 17.71 -2.25 4.88
C GLN A 34 18.23 -3.19 5.96
N THR A 35 19.04 -4.16 5.56
CA THR A 35 19.73 -5.08 6.46
C THR A 35 21.15 -4.57 6.58
N ASP A 36 21.43 -3.87 7.68
CA ASP A 36 22.81 -3.45 7.95
C ASP A 36 23.67 -4.71 8.10
N PRO A 37 24.84 -4.76 7.43
CA PRO A 37 25.79 -5.84 7.65
C PRO A 37 26.08 -5.84 9.15
N ILE A 38 25.96 -7.02 9.77
CA ILE A 38 26.21 -7.24 11.20
C ILE A 38 27.55 -6.59 11.52
N ALA A 39 27.52 -5.37 12.06
CA ALA A 39 28.71 -4.67 12.48
C ALA A 39 29.09 -5.33 13.79
N ASP A 40 30.24 -6.00 13.77
CA ASP A 40 30.75 -6.78 14.88
C ASP A 40 30.68 -5.99 16.21
N ALA A 41 29.85 -6.53 17.12
CA ALA A 41 29.89 -6.38 18.57
C ALA A 41 30.29 -4.99 19.13
N ALA A 42 29.41 -3.99 18.98
CA ALA A 42 29.38 -2.89 19.95
C ALA A 42 28.75 -3.38 21.28
N ALA A 43 29.36 -3.01 22.39
CA ALA A 43 29.14 -3.50 23.75
C ALA A 43 27.66 -3.64 24.19
N PRO A 44 27.33 -4.61 25.08
CA PRO A 44 25.96 -4.87 25.53
C PRO A 44 25.39 -3.67 26.29
N SER A 45 24.47 -2.95 25.65
CA SER A 45 23.61 -1.97 26.30
C SER A 45 22.68 -2.69 27.29
N SER A 46 22.46 -2.08 28.46
CA SER A 46 21.81 -2.72 29.60
C SER A 46 20.41 -3.26 29.27
N PRO A 47 20.09 -4.55 29.56
CA PRO A 47 18.86 -5.22 29.14
C PRO A 47 17.57 -4.73 29.84
N PHE A 48 17.67 -3.86 30.85
CA PHE A 48 16.54 -3.51 31.71
C PHE A 48 15.81 -2.20 31.36
N ALA A 49 16.37 -1.34 30.52
CA ALA A 49 15.72 -0.04 30.19
C ALA A 49 14.64 -0.15 29.10
N GLU A 50 14.64 -1.21 28.29
CA GLU A 50 13.90 -1.24 27.02
C GLU A 50 12.48 -1.86 27.14
N HIS A 51 12.20 -2.65 28.17
CA HIS A 51 10.93 -3.39 28.28
C HIS A 51 9.72 -2.55 28.71
N ARG A 52 9.89 -1.36 29.29
CA ARG A 52 8.75 -0.51 29.72
C ARG A 52 8.18 0.39 28.61
N ALA A 53 8.86 0.55 27.48
CA ALA A 53 8.36 1.37 26.36
C ALA A 53 7.49 0.59 25.34
N ALA A 54 7.40 -0.73 25.46
CA ALA A 54 6.94 -1.59 24.36
C ALA A 54 5.41 -1.50 24.05
N TYR A 55 4.54 -1.22 25.02
CA TYR A 55 3.09 -1.45 24.84
C TYR A 55 2.15 -0.25 25.02
N GLN A 56 2.63 0.99 24.94
CA GLN A 56 1.70 2.10 24.68
C GLN A 56 1.26 2.04 23.22
N PHE A 57 0.13 1.37 22.97
CA PHE A 57 -0.65 1.58 21.76
C PHE A 57 -0.93 3.08 21.68
N SER A 58 -0.44 3.74 20.63
CA SER A 58 -0.68 5.17 20.42
C SER A 58 -2.19 5.37 20.45
N LEU A 59 -2.70 6.17 21.40
CA LEU A 59 -4.12 6.49 21.57
C LEU A 59 -4.77 6.89 20.21
N SER A 60 -3.97 7.54 19.35
CA SER A 60 -4.30 7.86 17.96
C SER A 60 -4.68 6.65 17.08
N SER A 61 -3.96 5.53 17.15
CA SER A 61 -4.28 4.33 16.37
C SER A 61 -5.59 3.70 16.85
N LEU A 62 -5.83 3.76 18.16
CA LEU A 62 -7.05 3.23 18.77
C LEU A 62 -8.26 4.05 18.31
N MET A 63 -8.17 5.39 18.38
CA MET A 63 -9.19 6.30 17.85
C MET A 63 -9.50 6.05 16.37
N LEU A 64 -8.47 5.90 15.54
CA LEU A 64 -8.62 5.60 14.11
C LEU A 64 -9.27 4.23 13.87
N THR A 65 -8.91 3.22 14.65
CA THR A 65 -9.52 1.88 14.52
C THR A 65 -10.99 1.92 14.91
N ILE A 66 -11.34 2.63 15.99
CA ILE A 66 -12.74 2.80 16.40
C ILE A 66 -13.54 3.56 15.35
N THR A 67 -13.04 4.67 14.80
CA THR A 67 -13.76 5.41 13.76
C THR A 67 -13.95 4.58 12.49
N LEU A 68 -12.95 3.77 12.12
CA LEU A 68 -13.08 2.85 10.99
C LEU A 68 -14.15 1.79 11.25
N VAL A 69 -14.14 1.15 12.41
CA VAL A 69 -15.17 0.16 12.79
C VAL A 69 -16.56 0.80 12.82
N ALA A 70 -16.69 2.01 13.37
CA ALA A 70 -17.95 2.75 13.39
C ALA A 70 -18.47 3.06 11.98
N VAL A 71 -17.60 3.46 11.05
CA VAL A 71 -17.96 3.68 9.64
C VAL A 71 -18.40 2.37 8.99
N LEU A 72 -17.67 1.27 9.19
CA LEU A 72 -18.04 -0.05 8.66
C LEU A 72 -19.42 -0.47 9.17
N LEU A 73 -19.65 -0.40 10.49
CA LEU A 73 -20.94 -0.73 11.10
C LEU A 73 -22.08 0.18 10.61
N GLY A 74 -21.81 1.48 10.44
CA GLY A 74 -22.78 2.43 9.88
C GLY A 74 -23.20 2.06 8.46
N VAL A 75 -22.25 1.70 7.61
CA VAL A 75 -22.51 1.25 6.24
C VAL A 75 -23.26 -0.09 6.22
N PHE A 76 -22.87 -1.04 7.08
CA PHE A 76 -23.59 -2.30 7.25
C PHE A 76 -25.06 -2.12 7.64
N ARG A 77 -25.37 -1.08 8.44
CA ARG A 77 -26.75 -0.79 8.85
C ARG A 77 -27.62 -0.24 7.71
N ILE A 78 -27.02 0.49 6.76
CA ILE A 78 -27.74 1.03 5.60
C ILE A 78 -27.93 -0.06 4.54
N ALA A 79 -26.85 -0.79 4.22
CA ALA A 79 -26.88 -1.89 3.26
C ALA A 79 -25.74 -2.87 3.52
N ALA A 80 -26.08 -4.11 3.91
CA ALA A 80 -25.08 -5.14 4.21
C ALA A 80 -24.13 -5.44 3.03
N GLY A 81 -24.62 -5.37 1.79
CA GLY A 81 -23.81 -5.59 0.59
C GLY A 81 -22.70 -4.54 0.43
N LEU A 82 -22.99 -3.27 0.68
CA LEU A 82 -21.98 -2.19 0.65
C LEU A 82 -20.94 -2.37 1.76
N GLY A 83 -21.36 -2.83 2.94
CA GLY A 83 -20.46 -3.11 4.06
C GLY A 83 -19.40 -4.16 3.72
N ILE A 84 -19.80 -5.25 3.06
CA ILE A 84 -18.88 -6.34 2.66
C ILE A 84 -17.84 -5.83 1.65
N VAL A 85 -18.29 -5.14 0.60
CA VAL A 85 -17.39 -4.59 -0.43
C VAL A 85 -16.41 -3.59 0.18
N LEU A 86 -16.90 -2.68 1.03
CA LEU A 86 -16.06 -1.70 1.71
C LEU A 86 -15.03 -2.38 2.63
N THR A 87 -15.43 -3.44 3.34
CA THR A 87 -14.52 -4.19 4.23
C THR A 87 -13.39 -4.83 3.41
N ILE A 88 -13.70 -5.56 2.33
CA ILE A 88 -12.69 -6.20 1.48
C ILE A 88 -11.70 -5.17 0.92
N LEU A 89 -12.16 -3.98 0.54
CA LEU A 89 -11.31 -2.91 0.01
C LEU A 89 -10.46 -2.23 1.10
N VAL A 90 -11.02 -2.00 2.29
CA VAL A 90 -10.34 -1.30 3.38
C VAL A 90 -9.32 -2.20 4.09
N THR A 91 -9.61 -3.49 4.26
CA THR A 91 -8.75 -4.43 5.01
C THR A 91 -7.27 -4.41 4.56
N PRO A 92 -6.90 -4.55 3.27
CA PRO A 92 -5.49 -4.55 2.88
C PRO A 92 -4.80 -3.20 3.10
N ALA A 93 -5.52 -2.08 2.95
CA ALA A 93 -4.99 -0.74 3.23
C ALA A 93 -4.78 -0.52 4.73
N PHE A 94 -5.75 -0.94 5.55
CA PHE A 94 -5.66 -0.90 7.00
C PHE A 94 -4.50 -1.79 7.50
N LEU A 95 -4.42 -3.03 7.01
CA LEU A 95 -3.36 -3.97 7.37
C LEU A 95 -1.97 -3.42 7.04
N ARG A 96 -1.79 -2.84 5.85
CA ARG A 96 -0.52 -2.18 5.46
C ARG A 96 -0.19 -1.00 6.38
N THR A 97 -1.18 -0.23 6.79
CA THR A 97 -0.99 0.89 7.73
C THR A 97 -0.59 0.38 9.12
N CYS A 98 -1.23 -0.68 9.61
CA CYS A 98 -0.86 -1.34 10.87
C CYS A 98 0.57 -1.88 10.83
N ILE A 99 0.96 -2.57 9.76
CA ILE A 99 2.32 -3.14 9.62
C ILE A 99 3.36 -2.02 9.58
N THR A 100 3.13 -0.97 8.79
CA THR A 100 4.10 0.14 8.65
C THR A 100 4.24 0.96 9.93
N THR A 101 3.15 1.17 10.66
CA THR A 101 3.19 1.84 11.97
C THR A 101 3.85 0.99 13.04
N ALA A 102 3.56 -0.33 13.08
CA ALA A 102 4.20 -1.28 13.97
C ALA A 102 5.72 -1.33 13.73
N ARG A 103 6.15 -1.41 12.46
CA ARG A 103 7.58 -1.41 12.10
C ARG A 103 8.30 -0.12 12.50
N ARG A 104 7.69 1.04 12.27
CA ARG A 104 8.30 2.31 12.71
C ARG A 104 8.43 2.39 14.22
N LYS A 105 7.45 1.86 14.96
CA LYS A 105 7.50 1.79 16.41
C LYS A 105 8.63 0.87 16.89
N ALA A 106 8.83 -0.28 16.24
CA ALA A 106 9.92 -1.20 16.56
C ALA A 106 11.32 -0.58 16.39
N ARG A 107 11.46 0.44 15.53
CA ARG A 107 12.74 1.13 15.28
C ARG A 107 13.00 2.31 16.22
N GLY A 108 12.16 2.55 17.21
CA GLY A 108 12.33 3.66 18.17
C GLY A 108 12.29 5.06 17.56
N GLN A 109 11.90 5.21 16.28
CA GLN A 109 11.90 6.52 15.63
C GLN A 109 10.67 7.33 16.06
N PRO A 110 10.85 8.52 16.67
CA PRO A 110 9.73 9.39 17.04
C PRO A 110 9.02 9.87 15.77
N VAL A 111 7.80 9.36 15.55
CA VAL A 111 6.97 9.76 14.42
C VAL A 111 6.37 11.13 14.70
N SER A 112 6.87 12.16 14.00
CA SER A 112 6.29 13.50 14.06
C SER A 112 4.81 13.47 13.63
N LEU A 113 4.00 14.33 14.25
CA LEU A 113 2.55 14.37 14.07
C LEU A 113 2.17 14.65 12.60
N GLY A 114 2.96 15.50 11.93
CA GLY A 114 2.81 15.77 10.49
C GLY A 114 3.13 14.57 9.58
N ALA A 115 4.08 13.71 9.97
CA ALA A 115 4.37 12.48 9.24
C ALA A 115 3.22 11.46 9.37
N LYS A 116 2.56 11.39 10.54
CA LYS A 116 1.37 10.55 10.74
C LYS A 116 0.20 11.01 9.85
N LEU A 117 -0.08 12.31 9.80
CA LEU A 117 -1.14 12.87 8.95
C LEU A 117 -0.90 12.61 7.46
N ARG A 118 0.34 12.77 6.98
CA ARG A 118 0.67 12.49 5.57
C ARG A 118 0.55 11.02 5.21
N LEU A 119 1.01 10.12 6.09
CA LEU A 119 0.84 8.68 5.91
C LEU A 119 -0.65 8.34 5.82
N PHE A 120 -1.46 8.86 6.75
CA PHE A 120 -2.90 8.64 6.77
C PHE A 120 -3.58 9.17 5.52
N ALA A 121 -3.30 10.41 5.12
CA ALA A 121 -3.84 11.01 3.90
C ALA A 121 -3.45 10.22 2.64
N SER A 122 -2.22 9.70 2.57
CA SER A 122 -1.80 8.88 1.43
C SER A 122 -2.54 7.54 1.37
N THR A 123 -2.73 6.87 2.50
CA THR A 123 -3.46 5.59 2.53
C THR A 123 -4.95 5.78 2.30
N PHE A 124 -5.52 6.88 2.82
CA PHE A 124 -6.90 7.24 2.57
C PHE A 124 -7.13 7.59 1.10
N GLY A 125 -6.23 8.37 0.48
CA GLY A 125 -6.31 8.68 -0.95
C GLY A 125 -6.19 7.44 -1.82
N ILE A 126 -5.33 6.48 -1.47
CA ILE A 126 -5.23 5.19 -2.20
C ILE A 126 -6.53 4.39 -2.04
N ALA A 127 -7.10 4.33 -0.83
CA ALA A 127 -8.33 3.58 -0.57
C ALA A 127 -9.55 4.22 -1.26
N VAL A 128 -9.70 5.54 -1.21
CA VAL A 128 -10.77 6.25 -1.93
C VAL A 128 -10.56 6.13 -3.44
N GLY A 129 -9.32 6.29 -3.90
CA GLY A 129 -8.96 6.13 -5.31
C GLY A 129 -9.30 4.73 -5.82
N SER A 130 -8.98 3.67 -5.07
CA SER A 130 -9.31 2.31 -5.47
C SER A 130 -10.82 2.07 -5.55
N VAL A 131 -11.61 2.60 -4.60
CA VAL A 131 -13.08 2.53 -4.64
C VAL A 131 -13.61 3.24 -5.90
N ILE A 132 -13.14 4.45 -6.19
CA ILE A 132 -13.58 5.21 -7.38
C ILE A 132 -13.25 4.44 -8.67
N ILE A 133 -12.07 3.82 -8.76
CA ILE A 133 -11.66 3.01 -9.90
C ILE A 133 -12.59 1.82 -10.10
N VAL A 134 -12.90 1.09 -9.02
CA VAL A 134 -13.79 -0.07 -9.08
C VAL A 134 -15.19 0.34 -9.50
N VAL A 135 -15.74 1.41 -8.93
CA VAL A 135 -17.07 1.92 -9.29
C VAL A 135 -17.10 2.36 -10.75
N ALA A 136 -16.09 3.11 -11.21
CA ALA A 136 -15.99 3.54 -12.60
C ALA A 136 -15.92 2.35 -13.57
N ALA A 137 -15.16 1.30 -13.23
CA ALA A 137 -15.05 0.09 -14.03
C ALA A 137 -16.40 -0.66 -14.13
N VAL A 138 -17.13 -0.77 -13.02
CA VAL A 138 -18.46 -1.41 -13.01
C VAL A 138 -19.46 -0.61 -13.84
N VAL A 139 -19.50 0.72 -13.68
CA VAL A 139 -20.40 1.58 -14.47
C VAL A 139 -20.10 1.48 -15.96
N ALA A 140 -18.81 1.46 -16.33
CA ALA A 140 -18.40 1.28 -17.72
C ALA A 140 -18.79 -0.09 -18.28
N ALA A 141 -18.68 -1.15 -17.49
CA ALA A 141 -19.10 -2.49 -17.89
C ALA A 141 -20.62 -2.59 -18.09
N VAL A 142 -21.40 -2.02 -17.17
CA VAL A 142 -22.87 -2.01 -17.25
C VAL A 142 -23.35 -1.17 -18.43
N SER A 143 -22.80 0.03 -18.63
CA SER A 143 -23.18 0.88 -19.77
C SER A 143 -22.84 0.23 -21.12
N THR A 144 -21.70 -0.46 -21.20
CA THR A 144 -21.31 -1.26 -22.36
C THR A 144 -22.31 -2.40 -22.61
N TYR A 145 -22.68 -3.14 -21.56
CA TYR A 145 -23.63 -4.25 -21.67
C TYR A 145 -25.02 -3.76 -22.11
N CYS A 146 -25.55 -2.71 -21.46
CA CYS A 146 -26.83 -2.11 -21.84
C CYS A 146 -26.81 -1.56 -23.26
N GLY A 147 -25.70 -0.96 -23.70
CA GLY A 147 -25.52 -0.51 -25.08
C GLY A 147 -25.65 -1.66 -26.07
N ILE A 148 -24.95 -2.78 -25.83
CA ILE A 148 -25.01 -3.97 -26.69
C ILE A 148 -26.44 -4.52 -26.78
N VAL A 149 -27.17 -4.59 -25.65
CA VAL A 149 -28.54 -5.10 -25.60
C VAL A 149 -29.52 -4.19 -26.34
N LEU A 150 -29.45 -2.87 -26.12
CA LEU A 150 -30.34 -1.89 -26.76
C LEU A 150 -30.10 -1.75 -28.27
N LEU A 151 -28.87 -1.99 -28.71
CA LEU A 151 -28.49 -1.97 -30.13
C LEU A 151 -28.83 -3.27 -30.88
N GLY A 152 -29.35 -4.28 -30.17
CA GLY A 152 -29.90 -5.50 -30.76
C GLY A 152 -31.10 -5.24 -31.67
N ASP A 153 -31.84 -4.13 -31.48
CA ASP A 153 -33.00 -3.72 -32.28
C ASP A 153 -32.59 -2.87 -33.53
N THR A 154 -31.76 -3.49 -34.37
CA THR A 154 -31.72 -3.48 -35.86
C THR A 154 -31.78 -2.23 -36.77
N HIS A 155 -31.92 -0.97 -36.35
CA HIS A 155 -31.95 0.15 -37.34
C HIS A 155 -30.75 1.12 -37.38
N PHE A 156 -29.85 1.12 -36.40
CA PHE A 156 -28.78 2.14 -36.27
C PHE A 156 -27.38 1.68 -36.72
N ARG A 157 -27.30 0.58 -37.50
CA ARG A 157 -26.07 -0.21 -37.72
C ARG A 157 -25.06 0.36 -38.72
N GLU A 158 -25.40 1.39 -39.51
CA GLU A 158 -24.58 1.73 -40.70
C GLU A 158 -23.52 2.84 -40.53
N MET A 159 -23.57 3.73 -39.54
CA MET A 159 -22.65 4.89 -39.54
C MET A 159 -21.60 4.95 -38.41
N ALA A 160 -21.78 4.24 -37.30
CA ALA A 160 -20.76 4.19 -36.26
C ALA A 160 -20.91 2.88 -35.49
N GLY A 161 -19.99 1.95 -35.71
CA GLY A 161 -20.03 0.66 -35.02
C GLY A 161 -20.00 0.88 -33.50
N PRO A 162 -20.94 0.34 -32.73
CA PRO A 162 -21.01 0.56 -31.27
C PRO A 162 -19.80 0.02 -30.51
N ALA A 163 -19.04 -0.90 -31.12
CA ALA A 163 -17.73 -1.31 -30.66
C ALA A 163 -16.75 -0.13 -30.49
N PHE A 164 -16.85 0.90 -31.33
CA PHE A 164 -15.92 2.03 -31.31
C PHE A 164 -16.14 2.95 -30.09
N LEU A 165 -17.39 3.22 -29.72
CA LEU A 165 -17.72 4.01 -28.53
C LEU A 165 -17.39 3.28 -27.23
N VAL A 166 -17.61 1.97 -27.20
CA VAL A 166 -17.24 1.12 -26.06
C VAL A 166 -15.72 1.09 -25.88
N VAL A 167 -14.96 0.90 -26.96
CA VAL A 167 -13.50 0.86 -26.93
C VAL A 167 -12.93 2.22 -26.53
N LEU A 168 -13.46 3.34 -27.04
CA LEU A 168 -13.04 4.68 -26.63
C LEU A 168 -13.36 4.97 -25.16
N GLY A 169 -14.55 4.60 -24.69
CA GLY A 169 -14.94 4.78 -23.29
C GLY A 169 -14.05 3.97 -22.34
N ALA A 170 -13.79 2.70 -22.68
CA ALA A 170 -12.92 1.84 -21.88
C ALA A 170 -11.47 2.32 -21.88
N LEU A 171 -10.91 2.71 -23.03
CA LEU A 171 -9.56 3.24 -23.14
C LEU A 171 -9.41 4.58 -22.41
N GLY A 172 -10.42 5.46 -22.46
CA GLY A 172 -10.47 6.70 -21.71
C GLY A 172 -10.44 6.48 -20.19
N ALA A 173 -11.25 5.53 -19.69
CA ALA A 173 -11.24 5.19 -18.27
C ALA A 173 -9.88 4.60 -17.84
N ILE A 174 -9.33 3.66 -18.61
CA ILE A 174 -8.04 3.02 -18.31
C ILE A 174 -6.90 4.05 -18.31
N THR A 175 -6.86 4.96 -19.29
CA THR A 175 -5.81 5.98 -19.38
C THR A 175 -5.86 6.98 -18.23
N ILE A 176 -7.05 7.42 -17.80
CA ILE A 176 -7.21 8.29 -16.62
C ILE A 176 -6.71 7.58 -15.36
N VAL A 177 -7.04 6.30 -15.19
CA VAL A 177 -6.63 5.51 -14.02
C VAL A 177 -5.12 5.32 -13.98
N VAL A 178 -4.51 4.95 -15.11
CA VAL A 178 -3.06 4.79 -15.22
C VAL A 178 -2.35 6.13 -14.99
N ALA A 179 -2.90 7.24 -15.50
CA ALA A 179 -2.33 8.57 -15.28
C ALA A 179 -2.37 8.99 -13.81
N ILE A 180 -3.48 8.78 -13.10
CA ILE A 180 -3.61 9.09 -11.67
C ILE A 180 -2.63 8.23 -10.86
N PHE A 181 -2.59 6.92 -11.14
CA PHE A 181 -1.72 6.00 -10.41
C PHE A 181 -0.23 6.33 -10.62
N THR A 182 0.18 6.59 -11.86
CA THR A 182 1.57 6.96 -12.18
C THR A 182 1.95 8.33 -11.62
N ALA A 183 1.05 9.30 -11.61
CA ALA A 183 1.26 10.60 -10.97
C ALA A 183 1.43 10.45 -9.45
N CYS A 184 0.55 9.70 -8.80
CA CYS A 184 0.65 9.39 -7.37
C CYS A 184 1.93 8.64 -7.02
N TRP A 185 2.33 7.66 -7.85
CA TRP A 185 3.59 6.94 -7.66
C TRP A 185 4.78 7.89 -7.81
N ARG A 186 4.85 8.70 -8.88
CA ARG A 186 5.97 9.66 -9.08
C ARG A 186 6.10 10.63 -7.91
N LEU A 187 4.98 11.13 -7.38
CA LEU A 187 4.97 12.03 -6.22
C LEU A 187 5.47 11.32 -4.94
N SER A 188 5.12 10.05 -4.75
CA SER A 188 5.64 9.24 -3.64
C SER A 188 7.15 9.03 -3.76
N ARG A 189 7.64 8.71 -4.96
CA ARG A 189 9.07 8.43 -5.20
C ARG A 189 9.96 9.66 -4.98
N ARG A 190 9.51 10.85 -5.37
CA ARG A 190 10.25 12.10 -5.14
C ARG A 190 10.41 12.47 -3.66
N ARG A 191 9.45 12.07 -2.81
CA ARG A 191 9.52 12.35 -1.36
C ARG A 191 10.44 11.40 -0.59
N GLY A 192 10.73 10.21 -1.14
CA GLY A 192 11.65 9.25 -0.51
C GLY A 192 13.13 9.62 -0.64
N GLY A 193 13.53 10.36 -1.68
CA GLY A 193 14.94 10.67 -1.94
C GLY A 193 15.50 11.92 -1.23
N GLY A 194 14.64 12.83 -0.75
CA GLY A 194 15.09 14.12 -0.22
C GLY A 194 15.51 14.12 1.26
N ALA A 195 15.19 13.07 2.02
CA ALA A 195 15.41 13.06 3.47
C ALA A 195 16.84 12.74 3.89
N SER A 196 17.72 12.29 2.98
CA SER A 196 19.09 11.87 3.34
C SER A 196 20.18 12.95 3.17
N ASN A 197 19.86 14.12 2.60
CA ASN A 197 20.88 15.15 2.30
C ASN A 197 21.02 16.24 3.38
N GLY A 198 20.18 16.25 4.42
CA GLY A 198 20.19 17.29 5.45
C GLY A 198 21.23 17.12 6.57
N SER A 199 21.81 15.93 6.74
CA SER A 199 22.72 15.65 7.87
C SER A 199 24.21 15.90 7.58
N ARG A 200 24.58 16.42 6.40
CA ARG A 200 25.98 16.71 6.05
C ARG A 200 26.38 18.19 6.18
N ALA A 201 25.50 19.06 6.64
CA ALA A 201 25.78 20.50 6.76
C ALA A 201 26.08 20.97 8.19
N GLN A 202 26.46 20.05 9.09
CA GLN A 202 26.81 20.37 10.50
C GLN A 202 28.20 19.85 10.92
N GLU A 203 29.07 19.50 9.97
CA GLU A 203 30.51 19.34 10.21
C GLU A 203 31.29 20.48 9.57
#